data_AF-A0AAW8D428-F1
#
_entry.id   AF-A0AAW8D428-F1
#
_cell.length_a   1.000
_cell.length_b   1.000
_cell.length_c   1.000
_cell.angle_alpha   90.00
_cell.angle_beta   90.00
_cell.angle_gamma   90.00
#
_symmetry.space_group_name_H-M   'P 1'
#
loop_
_entity.id
_entity.type
_entity.pdbx_description
1 polymer ?
#
loop_
_entity_poly.entity_id
_entity_poly.type
_entity_poly.pdbx_seq_one_letter_code
_entity_poly.pdbx_strand_id
1 'polypeptide(L)'
;MSTESAASHSPRITPVHPQWAQDLVLRDAPPSGKADGWDELNHLDEVYLEFSTASNIPRGLILWGGIACLTAGLGLSYLMLGFSTWDGIAGWIVGVAIVMWLVAFSHGIFFLRLDLRLPKDRPVRFNRRQGKVYANSYTWNHNPFGRWGGGVKVFDWSTLQAEITKQIGASGEVVTQRYALELVACKPGSFEEVDRFRLQHGAQTTRQYEEQWELLRRYMNDGPEGLPPQNLRNQTPGFIDCLLFAMPWFAPTEMGRRARERMRGFFGTLMMVLMSLAFPLWLLFGLGNFVVMHLAPEASWPPGVDEASKLRSSGSAS
;
A
#
# COMPACT_ATOMS: atom_id res chain seq x y z
N MET A 1 3.00 5.70 -40.67
CA MET A 1 1.80 6.23 -40.00
C MET A 1 0.78 5.11 -40.05
N SER A 2 0.93 4.14 -39.16
CA SER A 2 0.13 2.92 -39.11
C SER A 2 -0.71 3.03 -37.85
N THR A 3 -2.00 3.26 -38.04
CA THR A 3 -3.00 3.31 -36.99
C THR A 3 -3.14 1.91 -36.41
N GLU A 4 -2.48 1.67 -35.28
CA GLU A 4 -2.77 0.53 -34.43
C GLU A 4 -4.22 0.68 -33.94
N SER A 5 -5.03 -0.30 -34.33
CA SER A 5 -6.45 -0.42 -34.02
C SER A 5 -6.67 -0.32 -32.51
N ALA A 6 -7.28 0.78 -32.05
CA ALA A 6 -7.84 0.88 -30.72
C ALA A 6 -8.99 -0.12 -30.61
N ALA A 7 -8.69 -1.34 -30.17
CA ALA A 7 -9.70 -2.33 -29.84
C ALA A 7 -10.64 -1.73 -28.78
N SER A 8 -11.91 -1.62 -29.15
CA SER A 8 -13.02 -1.29 -28.28
C SER A 8 -13.11 -2.31 -27.14
N HIS A 9 -12.46 -2.04 -26.02
CA HIS A 9 -12.61 -2.87 -24.82
C HIS A 9 -13.86 -2.42 -24.09
N SER A 10 -14.96 -3.16 -24.28
CA SER A 10 -16.09 -3.07 -23.35
C SER A 10 -15.70 -3.75 -22.03
N PRO A 11 -16.10 -3.22 -20.87
CA PRO A 11 -15.89 -3.88 -19.59
C PRO A 11 -16.62 -5.23 -19.58
N ARG A 12 -15.91 -6.26 -19.13
CA ARG A 12 -16.38 -7.64 -19.06
C ARG A 12 -17.05 -7.94 -17.72
N ILE A 13 -16.56 -7.32 -16.65
CA ILE A 13 -17.02 -7.51 -15.28
C ILE A 13 -18.29 -6.68 -15.05
N THR A 14 -19.30 -7.29 -14.42
CA THR A 14 -20.57 -6.66 -14.09
C THR A 14 -20.81 -6.68 -12.58
N PRO A 15 -21.19 -5.56 -11.94
CA PRO A 15 -21.36 -4.23 -12.53
C PRO A 15 -20.02 -3.58 -12.92
N VAL A 16 -20.07 -2.63 -13.86
CA VAL A 16 -18.88 -1.88 -14.29
C VAL A 16 -18.42 -0.97 -13.18
N HIS A 17 -17.13 -0.99 -12.85
CA HIS A 17 -16.57 -0.10 -11.86
C HIS A 17 -16.63 1.37 -12.35
N PRO A 18 -17.03 2.35 -11.52
CA PRO A 18 -17.15 3.76 -11.95
C PRO A 18 -15.84 4.36 -12.47
N GLN A 19 -14.71 3.84 -11.98
CA GLN A 19 -13.37 4.26 -12.37
C GLN A 19 -12.70 3.21 -13.28
N TRP A 20 -13.47 2.36 -13.95
CA TRP A 20 -12.94 1.34 -14.84
C TRP A 20 -12.07 1.98 -15.93
N ALA A 21 -10.90 1.39 -16.18
CA ALA A 21 -10.00 1.80 -17.24
C ALA A 21 -9.76 0.68 -18.26
N GLN A 22 -9.51 -0.54 -17.78
CA GLN A 22 -9.17 -1.67 -18.61
C GLN A 22 -9.35 -2.98 -17.86
N ASP A 23 -9.87 -4.01 -18.53
CA ASP A 23 -9.79 -5.38 -18.05
C ASP A 23 -8.46 -6.01 -18.43
N LEU A 24 -7.84 -6.73 -17.50
CA LEU A 24 -6.62 -7.44 -17.79
C LEU A 24 -6.89 -8.81 -18.42
N VAL A 25 -5.82 -9.39 -18.95
CA VAL A 25 -5.85 -10.70 -19.60
C VAL A 25 -6.41 -11.76 -18.64
N LEU A 26 -7.20 -12.70 -19.15
CA LEU A 26 -7.71 -13.79 -18.32
C LEU A 26 -6.57 -14.57 -17.67
N ARG A 27 -6.81 -15.02 -16.44
CA ARG A 27 -5.86 -15.81 -15.65
C ARG A 27 -5.28 -17.00 -16.42
N ASP A 28 -6.13 -17.74 -17.14
CA ASP A 28 -5.82 -18.97 -17.88
C ASP A 28 -5.36 -18.75 -19.32
N ALA A 29 -5.31 -17.50 -19.80
CA ALA A 29 -4.78 -17.24 -21.12
C ALA A 29 -3.26 -17.53 -21.17
N PRO A 30 -2.71 -17.87 -22.34
CA PRO A 30 -1.26 -18.05 -22.50
C PRO A 30 -0.46 -16.83 -22.01
N PRO A 31 0.80 -17.01 -21.57
CA PRO A 31 1.70 -15.91 -21.27
C PRO A 31 1.85 -15.00 -22.50
N SER A 32 1.52 -13.73 -22.36
CA SER A 32 1.48 -12.78 -23.49
C SER A 32 2.13 -11.43 -23.17
N GLY A 33 2.54 -11.21 -21.92
CA GLY A 33 3.14 -9.97 -21.44
C GLY A 33 4.54 -10.17 -20.87
N LYS A 34 5.17 -9.06 -20.48
CA LYS A 34 6.39 -9.08 -19.68
C LYS A 34 6.02 -9.29 -18.20
N ALA A 35 6.69 -10.21 -17.53
CA ALA A 35 6.78 -10.20 -16.07
C ALA A 35 8.17 -9.70 -15.70
N ASP A 36 8.28 -8.81 -14.71
CA ASP A 36 9.55 -8.33 -14.18
C ASP A 36 9.68 -8.68 -12.69
N GLY A 37 10.89 -8.53 -12.15
CA GLY A 37 11.13 -8.69 -10.71
C GLY A 37 10.34 -7.69 -9.89
N TRP A 38 9.69 -8.16 -8.82
CA TRP A 38 8.93 -7.32 -7.90
C TRP A 38 9.54 -7.30 -6.50
N ASP A 39 9.88 -6.10 -6.00
CA ASP A 39 10.59 -5.93 -4.72
C ASP A 39 9.67 -5.94 -3.48
N GLU A 40 8.35 -5.98 -3.68
CA GLU A 40 7.36 -5.96 -2.59
C GLU A 40 6.80 -7.35 -2.24
N LEU A 41 7.49 -8.43 -2.61
CA LEU A 41 7.11 -9.78 -2.20
C LEU A 41 7.60 -10.07 -0.78
N ASN A 42 6.70 -10.44 0.12
CA ASN A 42 7.06 -10.89 1.46
C ASN A 42 7.61 -12.32 1.44
N HIS A 43 7.06 -13.19 0.58
CA HIS A 43 7.42 -14.60 0.48
C HIS A 43 7.18 -15.13 -0.93
N LEU A 44 7.99 -16.10 -1.36
CA LEU A 44 7.82 -16.80 -2.63
C LEU A 44 8.39 -18.22 -2.52
N ASP A 45 7.55 -19.23 -2.73
CA ASP A 45 7.94 -20.62 -2.90
C ASP A 45 6.91 -21.39 -3.75
N GLU A 46 6.99 -22.72 -3.80
CA GLU A 46 6.03 -23.58 -4.51
C GLU A 46 4.62 -23.59 -3.90
N VAL A 47 4.48 -23.15 -2.65
CA VAL A 47 3.24 -23.20 -1.87
C VAL A 47 2.45 -21.92 -2.05
N TYR A 48 3.06 -20.78 -1.76
CA TYR A 48 2.39 -19.50 -1.85
C TYR A 48 3.34 -18.36 -2.23
N LEU A 49 2.75 -17.38 -2.92
CA LEU A 49 3.34 -16.06 -3.14
C LEU A 49 2.61 -15.09 -2.23
N GLU A 50 3.35 -14.34 -1.43
CA GLU A 50 2.79 -13.32 -0.54
C GLU A 50 3.23 -11.92 -0.98
N PHE A 51 2.25 -11.10 -1.28
CA PHE A 51 2.42 -9.76 -1.78
C PHE A 51 2.23 -8.74 -0.66
N SER A 52 3.15 -7.79 -0.53
CA SER A 52 3.05 -6.68 0.42
C SER A 52 2.21 -5.53 -0.14
N THR A 53 1.43 -4.89 0.72
CA THR A 53 0.75 -3.63 0.41
C THR A 53 1.20 -2.49 1.32
N ALA A 54 2.36 -2.65 1.97
CA ALA A 54 2.90 -1.72 2.96
C ALA A 54 3.25 -0.34 2.37
N SER A 55 3.64 -0.27 1.09
CA SER A 55 3.99 0.98 0.40
C SER A 55 2.83 1.96 0.25
N ASN A 56 1.59 1.50 0.45
CA ASN A 56 0.38 2.33 0.33
C ASN A 56 0.18 3.31 1.51
N ILE A 57 0.91 3.16 2.62
CA ILE A 57 0.78 4.02 3.81
C ILE A 57 2.09 4.80 3.99
N PRO A 58 2.08 6.14 3.95
CA PRO A 58 3.26 6.97 4.16
C PRO A 58 3.63 7.02 5.67
N ARG A 59 4.04 5.86 6.20
CA ARG A 59 4.37 5.65 7.62
C ARG A 59 5.49 6.58 8.05
N GLY A 60 5.36 7.16 9.23
CA GLY A 60 6.29 8.16 9.78
C GLY A 60 5.86 9.60 9.52
N LEU A 61 5.30 9.92 8.35
CA LEU A 61 4.79 11.27 8.06
C LEU A 61 3.49 11.50 8.82
N ILE A 62 2.63 10.47 8.86
CA ILE A 62 1.39 10.48 9.63
C ILE A 62 1.71 10.62 11.12
N LEU A 63 2.71 9.88 11.64
CA LEU A 63 3.21 10.04 13.01
C LEU A 63 3.59 11.49 13.31
N TRP A 64 4.44 12.11 12.49
CA TRP A 64 4.85 13.51 12.69
C TRP A 64 3.70 14.50 12.55
N GLY A 65 2.76 14.25 11.63
CA GLY A 65 1.51 15.01 11.55
C GLY A 65 0.72 14.96 12.85
N GLY A 66 0.64 13.78 13.48
CA GLY A 66 0.02 13.60 14.79
C GLY A 66 0.73 14.38 15.90
N ILE A 67 2.06 14.28 15.97
CA ILE A 67 2.88 15.00 16.96
C ILE A 67 2.77 16.52 16.78
N ALA A 68 2.79 17.01 15.54
CA ALA A 68 2.65 18.43 15.22
C ALA A 68 1.28 18.97 15.66
N CYS A 69 0.20 18.23 15.39
CA CYS A 69 -1.15 18.59 15.83
C CYS A 69 -1.25 18.66 17.37
N LEU A 70 -0.69 17.68 18.10
CA LEU A 70 -0.69 17.71 19.56
C LEU A 70 0.16 18.85 20.13
N THR A 71 1.32 19.11 19.53
CA THR A 71 2.20 20.22 19.93
C THR A 71 1.52 21.57 19.71
N ALA A 72 0.84 21.76 18.59
CA ALA A 72 0.03 22.94 18.31
C ALA A 72 -1.10 23.10 19.33
N GLY A 73 -1.79 21.99 19.68
CA GLY A 73 -2.80 21.98 20.73
C GLY A 73 -2.25 22.42 22.09
N LEU A 74 -1.09 21.89 22.50
CA LEU A 74 -0.43 22.28 23.76
C LEU A 74 0.00 23.75 23.77
N GLY A 75 0.54 24.24 22.64
CA GLY A 75 0.85 25.66 22.47
C GLY A 75 -0.38 26.55 22.61
N LEU A 76 -1.52 26.11 22.07
CA LEU A 76 -2.79 26.81 22.22
C LEU A 76 -3.29 26.80 23.67
N SER A 77 -3.11 25.69 24.40
CA SER A 77 -3.40 25.65 25.85
C SER A 77 -2.57 26.67 26.63
N TYR A 78 -1.27 26.80 26.32
CA TYR A 78 -0.42 27.79 26.96
C TYR A 78 -0.90 29.23 26.69
N LEU A 79 -1.25 29.54 25.44
CA LEU A 79 -1.79 30.86 25.08
C LEU A 79 -3.10 31.17 25.80
N MET A 80 -4.00 30.18 25.94
CA MET A 80 -5.24 30.34 26.68
C MET A 80 -5.02 30.66 28.16
N LEU A 81 -4.05 30.01 28.81
CA LEU A 81 -3.68 30.31 30.19
C LEU A 81 -3.21 31.76 30.33
N GLY A 82 -2.44 32.26 29.37
CA GLY A 82 -2.00 33.66 29.34
C GLY A 82 -3.13 34.66 29.05
N PHE A 83 -4.09 34.30 28.18
CA PHE A 83 -5.24 35.15 27.89
C PHE A 83 -6.26 35.21 29.02
N SER A 84 -6.40 34.15 29.81
CA SER A 84 -7.31 34.12 30.96
C SER A 84 -6.95 35.14 32.06
N THR A 85 -5.73 35.72 32.02
CA THR A 85 -5.28 36.72 33.00
C THR A 85 -5.36 38.16 32.48
N TRP A 86 -5.87 38.39 31.26
CA TRP A 86 -5.96 39.72 30.62
C TRP A 86 -7.40 40.20 30.61
N ASP A 87 -7.72 41.18 31.47
CA ASP A 87 -9.02 41.86 31.48
C ASP A 87 -9.26 42.56 30.13
N GLY A 88 -10.17 42.01 29.30
CA GLY A 88 -10.57 42.64 28.04
C GLY A 88 -10.60 41.75 26.80
N ILE A 89 -10.28 40.47 26.90
CA ILE A 89 -10.38 39.56 25.75
C ILE A 89 -11.84 39.18 25.50
N ALA A 90 -12.30 39.42 24.28
CA ALA A 90 -13.65 39.08 23.87
C ALA A 90 -13.88 37.56 23.93
N GLY A 91 -14.91 37.11 24.65
CA GLY A 91 -15.17 35.69 24.89
C GLY A 91 -15.29 34.82 23.63
N TRP A 92 -15.62 35.42 22.48
CA TRP A 92 -15.63 34.71 21.19
C TRP A 92 -14.23 34.24 20.76
N ILE A 93 -13.16 34.97 21.10
CA ILE A 93 -11.76 34.59 20.81
C ILE A 93 -11.40 33.32 21.58
N VAL A 94 -11.77 33.27 22.86
CA VAL A 94 -11.59 32.08 23.72
C VAL A 94 -12.38 30.91 23.14
N GLY A 95 -13.63 31.13 22.71
CA GLY A 95 -14.45 30.11 22.05
C GLY A 95 -13.79 29.54 20.79
N VAL A 96 -13.29 30.38 19.88
CA VAL A 96 -12.58 29.94 18.67
C VAL A 96 -11.32 29.16 19.02
N ALA A 97 -10.56 29.63 20.00
CA ALA A 97 -9.37 28.93 20.48
C ALA A 97 -9.72 27.54 21.05
N ILE A 98 -10.84 27.38 21.77
CA ILE A 98 -11.28 26.07 22.29
C ILE A 98 -11.63 25.12 21.14
N VAL A 99 -12.31 25.62 20.11
CA VAL A 99 -12.64 24.80 18.93
C VAL A 99 -11.36 24.37 18.21
N MET A 100 -10.42 25.29 17.95
CA MET A 100 -9.14 24.95 17.34
C MET A 100 -8.34 23.94 18.17
N TRP A 101 -8.38 24.07 19.50
CA TRP A 101 -7.74 23.15 20.44
C TRP A 101 -8.32 21.74 20.32
N LEU A 102 -9.66 21.60 20.37
CA LEU A 102 -10.35 20.32 20.20
C LEU A 102 -10.03 19.67 18.85
N VAL A 103 -10.01 20.48 17.78
CA VAL A 103 -9.67 20.02 16.43
C VAL A 103 -8.23 19.51 16.38
N ALA A 104 -7.27 20.27 16.92
CA ALA A 104 -5.85 19.90 16.93
C ALA A 104 -5.62 18.60 17.72
N PHE A 105 -6.20 18.47 18.92
CA PHE A 105 -6.08 17.25 19.72
C PHE A 105 -6.74 16.04 19.06
N SER A 106 -7.95 16.21 18.51
CA SER A 106 -8.67 15.13 17.82
C SER A 106 -7.88 14.60 16.61
N HIS A 107 -7.36 15.49 15.76
CA HIS A 107 -6.53 15.10 14.62
C HIS A 107 -5.20 14.49 15.06
N GLY A 108 -4.58 15.03 16.12
CA GLY A 108 -3.36 14.48 16.70
C GLY A 108 -3.54 13.03 17.14
N ILE A 109 -4.58 12.75 17.93
CA ILE A 109 -4.93 11.39 18.38
C ILE A 109 -5.26 10.50 17.17
N PHE A 110 -6.01 11.01 16.20
CA PHE A 110 -6.39 10.27 15.00
C PHE A 110 -5.17 9.84 14.18
N PHE A 111 -4.24 10.75 13.86
CA PHE A 111 -3.04 10.42 13.09
C PHE A 111 -2.11 9.48 13.84
N LEU A 112 -1.88 9.70 15.14
CA LEU A 112 -1.09 8.77 15.94
C LEU A 112 -1.71 7.37 15.96
N ARG A 113 -3.02 7.28 16.13
CA ARG A 113 -3.72 6.00 16.09
C ARG A 113 -3.63 5.35 14.70
N LEU A 114 -3.79 6.13 13.63
CA LEU A 114 -3.72 5.67 12.26
C LEU A 114 -2.37 5.03 11.96
N ASP A 115 -1.27 5.68 12.34
CA ASP A 115 0.06 5.16 12.04
C ASP A 115 0.46 3.99 12.97
N LEU A 116 0.12 4.07 14.26
CA LEU A 116 0.55 3.09 15.26
C LEU A 116 -0.36 1.88 15.42
N ARG A 117 -1.64 1.93 15.04
CA ARG A 117 -2.56 0.77 15.17
C ARG A 117 -2.86 0.05 13.87
N LEU A 118 -2.65 0.69 12.73
CA LEU A 118 -2.82 0.03 11.45
C LEU A 118 -1.68 -0.98 11.26
N PRO A 119 -1.95 -2.25 10.89
CA PRO A 119 -0.91 -3.26 10.72
C PRO A 119 0.18 -2.82 9.75
N LYS A 120 1.45 -3.09 10.08
CA LYS A 120 2.65 -2.68 9.29
C LYS A 120 2.48 -2.97 7.81
N ASP A 121 1.87 -4.12 7.51
CA ASP A 121 1.53 -4.58 6.19
C ASP A 121 0.09 -5.13 6.18
N ARG A 122 -0.50 -5.23 5.00
CA ARG A 122 -1.77 -5.92 4.74
C ARG A 122 -1.53 -6.88 3.58
N PRO A 123 -0.89 -8.03 3.86
CA PRO A 123 -0.44 -8.91 2.80
C PRO A 123 -1.59 -9.58 2.06
N VAL A 124 -1.38 -9.88 0.79
CA VAL A 124 -2.24 -10.73 -0.03
C VAL A 124 -1.48 -11.99 -0.40
N ARG A 125 -2.00 -13.14 0.03
CA ARG A 125 -1.36 -14.44 -0.18
C ARG A 125 -2.08 -15.24 -1.25
N PHE A 126 -1.35 -15.63 -2.29
CA PHE A 126 -1.80 -16.52 -3.34
C PHE A 126 -1.31 -17.93 -3.02
N ASN A 127 -2.14 -18.76 -2.42
CA ASN A 127 -1.81 -20.14 -2.09
C ASN A 127 -2.07 -21.04 -3.31
N ARG A 128 -0.97 -21.52 -3.89
CA ARG A 128 -0.99 -22.35 -5.09
C ARG A 128 -1.56 -23.72 -4.82
N ARG A 129 -1.15 -24.36 -3.72
CA ARG A 129 -1.57 -25.73 -3.37
C ARG A 129 -3.07 -25.85 -3.07
N GLN A 130 -3.67 -24.79 -2.56
CA GLN A 130 -5.09 -24.77 -2.21
C GLN A 130 -5.97 -24.16 -3.28
N GLY A 131 -5.41 -23.46 -4.27
CA GLY A 131 -6.22 -22.74 -5.24
C GLY A 131 -6.95 -21.54 -4.62
N LYS A 132 -6.37 -20.90 -3.59
CA LYS A 132 -7.03 -19.84 -2.81
C LYS A 132 -6.19 -18.58 -2.68
N VAL A 133 -6.86 -17.42 -2.66
CA VAL A 133 -6.26 -16.13 -2.39
C VAL A 133 -6.79 -15.58 -1.07
N TYR A 134 -5.88 -15.27 -0.15
CA TYR A 134 -6.18 -14.70 1.16
C TYR A 134 -5.78 -13.22 1.15
N ALA A 135 -6.76 -12.32 1.22
CA ALA A 135 -6.51 -10.88 1.28
C ALA A 135 -6.72 -10.38 2.71
N ASN A 136 -5.65 -9.89 3.35
CA ASN A 136 -5.76 -9.26 4.66
C ASN A 136 -6.33 -7.85 4.49
N SER A 137 -7.59 -7.68 4.87
CA SER A 137 -8.28 -6.39 4.79
C SER A 137 -8.29 -5.73 6.17
N TYR A 138 -8.09 -4.42 6.21
CA TYR A 138 -8.21 -3.65 7.44
C TYR A 138 -9.04 -2.40 7.17
N THR A 139 -10.12 -2.24 7.92
CA THR A 139 -11.03 -1.11 7.82
C THR A 139 -10.87 -0.19 9.02
N TRP A 140 -10.86 1.10 8.73
CA TRP A 140 -10.81 2.16 9.73
C TRP A 140 -11.78 3.27 9.33
N ASN A 141 -12.09 4.15 10.27
CA ASN A 141 -12.97 5.30 10.04
C ASN A 141 -12.40 6.55 10.68
N HIS A 142 -12.95 7.71 10.32
CA HIS A 142 -12.52 9.02 10.84
C HIS A 142 -12.74 9.21 12.35
N ASN A 143 -13.45 8.28 13.02
CA ASN A 143 -13.60 8.33 14.47
C ASN A 143 -12.40 7.62 15.14
N PRO A 144 -11.45 8.36 15.74
CA PRO A 144 -10.29 7.75 16.40
C PRO A 144 -10.64 6.95 17.65
N PHE A 145 -11.84 7.11 18.20
CA PHE A 145 -12.34 6.35 19.34
C PHE A 145 -13.22 5.17 18.92
N GLY A 146 -13.51 5.04 17.63
CA GLY A 146 -14.28 3.94 17.07
C GLY A 146 -13.54 2.60 17.11
N ARG A 147 -14.28 1.53 16.82
CA ARG A 147 -13.69 0.21 16.56
C ARG A 147 -13.10 0.22 15.15
N TRP A 148 -11.81 -0.07 15.06
CA TRP A 148 -11.13 -0.39 13.81
C TRP A 148 -10.82 -1.88 13.82
N GLY A 149 -10.85 -2.53 12.67
CA GLY A 149 -10.74 -3.98 12.62
C GLY A 149 -10.21 -4.48 11.30
N GLY A 150 -9.54 -5.62 11.36
CA GLY A 150 -9.10 -6.36 10.20
C GLY A 150 -9.78 -7.72 10.12
N GLY A 151 -9.82 -8.26 8.91
CA GLY A 151 -10.31 -9.59 8.62
C GLY A 151 -9.69 -10.10 7.33
N VAL A 152 -9.56 -11.42 7.23
CA VAL A 152 -9.05 -12.06 6.01
C VAL A 152 -10.23 -12.47 5.15
N LYS A 153 -10.24 -11.94 3.94
CA LYS A 153 -11.16 -12.39 2.89
C LYS A 153 -10.49 -13.54 2.13
N VAL A 154 -11.27 -14.57 1.82
CA VAL A 154 -10.79 -15.77 1.12
C VAL A 154 -11.52 -15.86 -0.20
N PHE A 155 -10.76 -15.98 -1.28
CA PHE A 155 -11.27 -16.08 -2.64
C PHE A 155 -10.78 -17.36 -3.29
N ASP A 156 -11.62 -17.96 -4.13
CA ASP A 156 -11.18 -19.03 -5.00
C ASP A 156 -10.42 -18.42 -6.17
N TRP A 157 -9.20 -18.90 -6.36
CA TRP A 157 -8.31 -18.39 -7.40
C TRP A 157 -8.88 -18.66 -8.82
N SER A 158 -9.71 -19.70 -8.99
CA SER A 158 -10.34 -19.98 -10.28
C SER A 158 -11.33 -18.93 -10.77
N THR A 159 -11.91 -18.13 -9.89
CA THR A 159 -12.89 -17.10 -10.24
C THR A 159 -12.33 -15.69 -10.20
N LEU A 160 -11.04 -15.55 -9.91
CA LEU A 160 -10.39 -14.26 -9.77
C LEU A 160 -10.05 -13.67 -11.15
N GLN A 161 -10.52 -12.45 -11.36
CA GLN A 161 -10.19 -11.61 -12.51
C GLN A 161 -9.45 -10.36 -12.04
N ALA A 162 -8.80 -9.67 -12.97
CA ALA A 162 -8.07 -8.45 -12.67
C ALA A 162 -8.52 -7.31 -13.58
N GLU A 163 -8.69 -6.13 -13.01
CA GLU A 163 -9.01 -4.90 -13.72
C GLU A 163 -8.09 -3.77 -13.25
N ILE A 164 -7.87 -2.80 -14.14
CA ILE A 164 -7.20 -1.55 -13.82
C ILE A 164 -8.27 -0.48 -13.68
N THR A 165 -8.20 0.26 -12.57
CA THR A 165 -9.03 1.45 -12.33
C THR A 165 -8.20 2.73 -12.47
N LYS A 166 -8.82 3.79 -12.99
CA LYS A 166 -8.21 5.11 -13.23
C LYS A 166 -8.80 6.14 -12.27
N GLN A 167 -7.96 6.61 -11.36
CA GLN A 167 -8.24 7.68 -10.42
C GLN A 167 -7.75 9.00 -11.00
N ILE A 168 -8.66 9.96 -11.16
CA ILE A 168 -8.35 11.31 -11.62
C ILE A 168 -8.52 12.24 -10.42
N GLY A 169 -7.43 12.87 -9.99
CA GLY A 169 -7.43 13.90 -8.96
C GLY A 169 -7.06 15.24 -9.58
N ALA A 170 -7.91 16.25 -9.40
CA ALA A 170 -7.59 17.62 -9.77
C ALA A 170 -7.11 18.38 -8.52
N SER A 171 -5.93 19.00 -8.60
CA SER A 171 -5.43 19.93 -7.59
C SER A 171 -5.13 21.26 -8.26
N GLY A 172 -6.11 22.15 -8.29
CA GLY A 172 -6.04 23.39 -9.06
C GLY A 172 -5.98 23.11 -10.56
N GLU A 173 -4.98 23.65 -11.25
CA GLU A 173 -4.78 23.47 -12.70
C GLU A 173 -4.12 22.13 -13.08
N VAL A 174 -3.60 21.38 -12.10
CA VAL A 174 -2.91 20.11 -12.37
C VAL A 174 -3.89 18.94 -12.22
N VAL A 175 -4.17 18.27 -13.33
CA VAL A 175 -4.88 17.00 -13.35
C VAL A 175 -3.86 15.88 -13.18
N THR A 176 -3.90 15.22 -12.03
CA THR A 176 -3.10 14.02 -11.76
C THR A 176 -3.91 12.77 -12.05
N GLN A 177 -3.31 11.85 -12.78
CA GLN A 177 -3.91 10.58 -13.12
C GLN A 177 -3.10 9.46 -12.47
N ARG A 178 -3.77 8.58 -11.74
CA ARG A 178 -3.17 7.42 -11.11
C ARG A 178 -4.00 6.19 -11.40
N TYR A 179 -3.34 5.06 -11.53
CA TYR A 179 -3.99 3.78 -11.74
C TYR A 179 -3.92 2.92 -10.48
N ALA A 180 -4.82 1.95 -10.38
CA ALA A 180 -4.78 0.90 -9.38
C ALA A 180 -5.08 -0.47 -10.01
N LEU A 181 -4.48 -1.51 -9.45
CA LEU A 181 -4.79 -2.90 -9.77
C LEU A 181 -5.82 -3.43 -8.78
N GLU A 182 -7.00 -3.77 -9.28
CA GLU A 182 -8.07 -4.39 -8.52
C GLU A 182 -8.26 -5.85 -8.94
N LEU A 183 -8.36 -6.73 -7.95
CA LEU A 183 -8.68 -8.13 -8.14
C LEU A 183 -10.14 -8.34 -7.76
N VAL A 184 -10.89 -8.93 -8.68
CA VAL A 184 -12.33 -9.10 -8.58
C VAL A 184 -12.64 -10.59 -8.55
N ALA A 185 -13.27 -11.05 -7.49
CA ALA A 185 -13.78 -12.40 -7.38
C ALA A 185 -15.17 -12.44 -8.03
N CYS A 186 -15.29 -13.20 -9.12
CA CYS A 186 -16.56 -13.37 -9.82
C CYS A 186 -17.31 -14.63 -9.35
N LYS A 187 -18.59 -14.74 -9.71
CA LYS A 187 -19.30 -16.02 -9.58
C LYS A 187 -18.65 -17.07 -10.51
N PRO A 188 -18.60 -18.35 -10.11
CA PRO A 188 -18.07 -19.40 -10.97
C PRO A 188 -18.78 -19.44 -12.33
N GLY A 189 -18.02 -19.37 -13.42
CA GLY A 189 -18.55 -19.43 -14.79
C GLY A 189 -19.20 -18.14 -15.31
N SER A 190 -19.15 -17.03 -14.56
CA SER A 190 -19.60 -15.72 -15.05
C SER A 190 -18.59 -14.61 -14.72
N PHE A 191 -18.85 -13.41 -15.23
CA PHE A 191 -18.11 -12.18 -14.88
C PHE A 191 -18.93 -11.28 -13.95
N GLU A 192 -19.88 -11.86 -13.22
CA GLU A 192 -20.63 -11.14 -12.21
C GLU A 192 -19.80 -11.05 -10.92
N GLU A 193 -19.53 -9.84 -10.46
CA GLU A 193 -18.76 -9.57 -9.25
C GLU A 193 -19.47 -10.11 -8.01
N VAL A 194 -18.71 -10.77 -7.15
CA VAL A 194 -19.10 -11.13 -5.78
C VAL A 194 -18.44 -10.19 -4.78
N ASP A 195 -17.15 -9.95 -4.96
CA ASP A 195 -16.36 -9.06 -4.11
C ASP A 195 -15.09 -8.62 -4.85
N ARG A 196 -14.49 -7.54 -4.39
CA ARG A 196 -13.25 -6.99 -4.96
C ARG A 196 -12.31 -6.52 -3.87
N PHE A 197 -11.02 -6.51 -4.19
CA PHE A 197 -10.01 -5.89 -3.35
C PHE A 197 -8.90 -5.29 -4.20
N ARG A 198 -8.33 -4.20 -3.70
CA ARG A 198 -7.23 -3.51 -4.35
C ARG A 198 -5.91 -4.14 -3.93
N LEU A 199 -5.11 -4.56 -4.90
CA LEU A 199 -3.77 -5.09 -4.63
C LEU A 199 -2.75 -3.95 -4.49
N GLN A 200 -2.76 -3.00 -5.42
CA GLN A 200 -1.87 -1.84 -5.40
C GLN A 200 -2.50 -0.61 -6.06
N HIS A 201 -1.95 0.57 -5.76
CA HIS A 201 -2.31 1.82 -6.43
C HIS A 201 -1.15 2.81 -6.50
N GLY A 202 -1.32 3.84 -7.33
CA GLY A 202 -0.42 4.99 -7.37
C GLY A 202 0.49 5.06 -8.60
N ALA A 203 0.55 4.03 -9.43
CA ALA A 203 1.27 4.06 -10.69
C ALA A 203 0.70 5.11 -11.65
N GLN A 204 1.59 5.74 -12.43
CA GLN A 204 1.24 6.76 -13.45
C GLN A 204 0.76 6.11 -14.75
N THR A 205 1.11 4.85 -15.01
CA THR A 205 0.78 4.09 -16.21
C THR A 205 0.16 2.74 -15.86
N THR A 206 -0.55 2.12 -16.80
CA THR A 206 -1.16 0.80 -16.64
C THR A 206 -0.14 -0.34 -16.69
N ARG A 207 0.95 -0.15 -17.45
CA ARG A 207 2.01 -1.13 -17.72
C ARG A 207 2.52 -1.84 -16.46
N GLN A 208 2.74 -1.09 -15.38
CA GLN A 208 3.22 -1.67 -14.13
C GLN A 208 2.25 -2.73 -13.57
N TYR A 209 0.94 -2.51 -13.69
CA TYR A 209 -0.08 -3.45 -13.24
C TYR A 209 -0.35 -4.57 -14.23
N GLU A 210 -0.16 -4.33 -15.52
CA GLU A 210 -0.15 -5.39 -16.53
C GLU A 210 0.99 -6.39 -16.25
N GLU A 211 2.20 -5.88 -15.99
CA GLU A 211 3.38 -6.70 -15.63
C GLU A 211 3.20 -7.41 -14.28
N GLN A 212 2.58 -6.74 -13.29
CA GLN A 212 2.28 -7.32 -11.99
C GLN A 212 1.23 -8.43 -12.09
N TRP A 213 0.18 -8.25 -12.89
CA TRP A 213 -0.80 -9.29 -13.12
C TRP A 213 -0.21 -10.46 -13.90
N GLU A 214 0.62 -10.20 -14.91
CA GLU A 214 1.36 -11.24 -15.64
C GLU A 214 2.23 -12.08 -14.70
N LEU A 215 2.97 -11.43 -13.78
CA LEU A 215 3.74 -12.10 -12.73
C LEU A 215 2.86 -13.04 -11.90
N LEU A 216 1.71 -12.54 -11.42
CA LEU A 216 0.76 -13.35 -10.67
C LEU A 216 0.25 -14.52 -11.51
N ARG A 217 -0.15 -14.31 -12.77
CA ARG A 217 -0.64 -15.37 -13.66
C ARG A 217 0.38 -16.47 -13.87
N ARG A 218 1.65 -16.12 -14.08
CA ARG A 218 2.74 -17.10 -14.22
C ARG A 218 2.99 -17.87 -12.94
N TYR A 219 3.03 -17.19 -11.80
CA TYR A 219 3.15 -17.87 -10.50
C TYR A 219 2.00 -18.86 -10.29
N MET A 220 0.80 -18.41 -10.63
CA MET A 220 -0.43 -19.15 -10.56
C MET A 220 -0.36 -20.41 -11.46
N ASN A 221 -0.06 -20.27 -12.74
CA ASN A 221 -0.09 -21.40 -13.68
C ASN A 221 1.14 -22.32 -13.54
N ASP A 222 2.33 -21.73 -13.46
CA ASP A 222 3.61 -22.42 -13.62
C ASP A 222 4.40 -22.55 -12.30
N GLY A 223 3.98 -21.86 -11.23
CA GLY A 223 4.74 -21.81 -9.97
C GLY A 223 5.91 -20.83 -10.02
N PRO A 224 6.84 -20.88 -9.04
CA PRO A 224 7.99 -19.98 -8.99
C PRO A 224 8.97 -20.20 -10.15
N GLU A 225 9.01 -21.40 -10.75
CA GLU A 225 9.86 -21.69 -11.93
C GLU A 225 9.49 -20.86 -13.16
N GLY A 226 8.21 -20.45 -13.29
CA GLY A 226 7.74 -19.59 -14.38
C GLY A 226 8.04 -18.09 -14.19
N LEU A 227 8.66 -17.71 -13.07
CA LEU A 227 8.91 -16.32 -12.73
C LEU A 227 10.34 -15.88 -13.09
N PRO A 228 10.53 -14.60 -13.49
CA PRO A 228 11.86 -14.02 -13.50
C PRO A 228 12.43 -13.95 -12.07
N PRO A 229 13.74 -13.76 -11.87
CA PRO A 229 14.34 -13.63 -10.56
C PRO A 229 13.62 -12.58 -9.70
N GLN A 230 13.18 -12.99 -8.51
CA GLN A 230 12.46 -12.14 -7.57
C GLN A 230 13.35 -11.77 -6.39
N ASN A 231 13.14 -10.56 -5.86
CA ASN A 231 13.76 -10.13 -4.62
C ASN A 231 12.70 -10.03 -3.53
N LEU A 232 12.93 -10.69 -2.40
CA LEU A 232 12.05 -10.55 -1.25
C LEU A 232 12.27 -9.21 -0.56
N ARG A 233 11.16 -8.65 -0.08
CA ARG A 233 11.13 -7.46 0.76
C ARG A 233 11.75 -7.78 2.11
N ASN A 234 12.58 -6.86 2.62
CA ASN A 234 13.03 -6.94 3.99
C ASN A 234 11.87 -6.58 4.94
N GLN A 235 11.32 -7.59 5.62
CA GLN A 235 10.19 -7.42 6.54
C GLN A 235 10.62 -6.83 7.89
N THR A 236 11.89 -6.98 8.25
CA THR A 236 12.51 -6.45 9.48
C THR A 236 13.62 -5.46 9.10
N PRO A 237 13.27 -4.29 8.53
CA PRO A 237 14.25 -3.30 8.15
C PRO A 237 15.05 -2.82 9.37
N GLY A 238 16.36 -2.71 9.20
CA GLY A 238 17.23 -2.17 10.25
C GLY A 238 17.03 -0.66 10.41
N PHE A 239 17.68 -0.08 11.41
CA PHE A 239 17.61 1.37 11.68
C PHE A 239 17.95 2.21 10.44
N ILE A 240 19.02 1.88 9.72
CA ILE A 240 19.47 2.62 8.53
C ILE A 240 18.48 2.50 7.38
N ASP A 241 17.90 1.32 7.16
CA ASP A 241 16.89 1.11 6.11
C ASP A 241 15.62 1.93 6.40
N CYS A 242 15.22 2.02 7.67
CA CYS A 242 14.10 2.85 8.08
C CYS A 242 14.39 4.34 7.97
N LEU A 243 15.57 4.78 8.46
CA LEU A 243 15.99 6.19 8.46
C LEU A 243 16.16 6.74 7.05
N LEU A 244 16.64 5.92 6.12
CA LEU A 244 16.87 6.30 4.73
C LEU A 244 15.79 5.77 3.78
N PHE A 245 14.63 5.32 4.27
CA PHE A 245 13.56 4.76 3.44
C PHE A 245 13.12 5.69 2.29
N ALA A 246 13.09 7.01 2.52
CA ALA A 246 12.73 8.00 1.50
C ALA A 246 13.90 8.40 0.58
N MET A 247 15.13 8.10 0.98
CA MET A 247 16.33 8.31 0.18
C MET A 247 17.21 7.05 0.19
N PRO A 248 16.66 5.93 -0.32
CA PRO A 248 17.29 4.63 -0.18
C PRO A 248 18.68 4.58 -0.83
N TRP A 249 18.96 5.44 -1.80
CA TRP A 249 20.24 5.53 -2.49
C TRP A 249 21.44 5.89 -1.59
N PHE A 250 21.21 6.52 -0.43
CA PHE A 250 22.27 6.75 0.57
C PHE A 250 22.54 5.52 1.45
N ALA A 251 21.64 4.55 1.49
CA ALA A 251 21.81 3.39 2.34
C ALA A 251 22.95 2.50 1.83
N PRO A 252 23.89 2.10 2.71
CA PRO A 252 24.93 1.11 2.41
C PRO A 252 24.39 -0.32 2.49
N THR A 253 23.10 -0.51 2.18
CA THR A 253 22.41 -1.80 2.24
C THR A 253 22.04 -2.26 0.83
N GLU A 254 21.60 -3.51 0.73
CA GLU A 254 21.14 -4.11 -0.53
C GLU A 254 19.94 -3.34 -1.12
N MET A 255 19.06 -2.83 -0.26
CA MET A 255 17.96 -1.95 -0.65
C MET A 255 18.49 -0.66 -1.31
N GLY A 256 19.54 -0.05 -0.75
CA GLY A 256 20.17 1.12 -1.35
C GLY A 256 20.92 0.85 -2.64
N ARG A 257 21.57 -0.32 -2.78
CA ARG A 257 22.19 -0.77 -4.03
C ARG A 257 21.17 -0.84 -5.16
N ARG A 258 20.04 -1.49 -4.92
CA ARG A 258 18.93 -1.60 -5.88
C ARG A 258 18.34 -0.24 -6.23
N ALA A 259 18.16 0.64 -5.24
CA ALA A 259 17.68 2.00 -5.49
C ALA A 259 18.61 2.78 -6.44
N ARG A 260 19.93 2.71 -6.22
CA ARG A 260 20.93 3.33 -7.11
C ARG A 260 20.89 2.74 -8.53
N GLU A 261 20.70 1.44 -8.65
CA GLU A 261 20.57 0.77 -9.95
C GLU A 261 19.30 1.19 -10.71
N ARG A 262 18.17 1.29 -10.00
CA ARG A 262 16.89 1.76 -10.59
C ARG A 262 16.98 3.21 -11.06
N MET A 263 17.69 4.06 -10.35
CA MET A 263 17.85 5.48 -10.71
C MET A 263 19.06 5.76 -11.59
N ARG A 264 19.67 4.72 -12.17
CA ARG A 264 20.77 4.89 -13.11
C ARG A 264 20.28 5.64 -14.36
N GLY A 265 21.07 6.61 -14.81
CA GLY A 265 20.74 7.48 -15.94
C GLY A 265 20.53 8.92 -15.52
N PHE A 266 20.44 9.82 -16.51
CA PHE A 266 20.41 11.26 -16.28
C PHE A 266 19.24 11.70 -15.39
N PHE A 267 18.01 11.34 -15.75
CA PHE A 267 16.82 11.75 -15.01
C PHE A 267 16.76 11.18 -13.60
N GLY A 268 17.18 9.91 -13.40
CA GLY A 268 17.24 9.30 -12.07
C GLY A 268 18.31 9.95 -11.20
N THR A 269 19.48 10.26 -11.75
CA THR A 269 20.55 10.98 -11.03
C THR A 269 20.12 12.39 -10.65
N LEU A 270 19.47 13.11 -11.58
CA LEU A 270 18.90 14.43 -11.30
C LEU A 270 17.87 14.36 -10.16
N MET A 271 16.96 13.39 -10.20
CA MET A 271 15.96 13.20 -9.14
C MET A 271 16.62 12.90 -7.78
N MET A 272 17.65 12.06 -7.73
CA MET A 272 18.41 11.80 -6.50
C MET A 272 19.00 13.10 -5.93
N VAL A 273 19.64 13.92 -6.77
CA VAL A 273 20.22 15.20 -6.35
C VAL A 273 19.14 16.15 -5.81
N LEU A 274 18.04 16.32 -6.55
CA LEU A 274 16.94 17.20 -6.16
C LEU A 274 16.29 16.75 -4.84
N MET A 275 16.01 15.45 -4.68
CA MET A 275 15.45 14.90 -3.44
C MET A 275 16.42 15.04 -2.27
N SER A 276 17.72 14.96 -2.51
CA SER A 276 18.76 15.12 -1.49
C SER A 276 18.86 16.56 -0.95
N LEU A 277 18.33 17.57 -1.64
CA LEU A 277 18.29 18.95 -1.11
C LEU A 277 17.40 19.06 0.14
N ALA A 278 16.40 18.19 0.26
CA ALA A 278 15.51 18.11 1.41
C ALA A 278 16.00 17.07 2.46
N PHE A 279 17.29 16.70 2.43
CA PHE A 279 17.85 15.63 3.28
C PHE A 279 17.48 15.72 4.78
N PRO A 280 17.57 16.88 5.45
CA PRO A 280 17.20 16.96 6.87
C PRO A 280 15.72 16.63 7.13
N LEU A 281 14.82 17.03 6.23
CA LEU A 281 13.39 16.73 6.33
C LEU A 281 13.13 15.23 6.17
N TRP A 282 13.84 14.58 5.23
CA TRP A 282 13.73 13.14 5.02
C TRP A 282 14.27 12.32 6.19
N LEU A 283 15.29 12.79 6.90
CA LEU A 283 15.77 12.13 8.12
C LEU A 283 14.71 12.13 9.22
N LEU A 284 13.97 13.24 9.39
CA LEU A 284 12.84 13.27 10.32
C LEU A 284 11.80 12.22 9.90
N PHE A 285 11.40 12.21 8.64
CA PHE A 285 10.46 11.22 8.11
C PHE A 285 10.92 9.77 8.35
N GLY A 286 12.19 9.47 8.09
CA GLY A 286 12.79 8.15 8.33
C GLY A 286 12.84 7.75 9.81
N LEU A 287 13.08 8.69 10.72
CA LEU A 287 13.02 8.44 12.16
C LEU A 287 11.59 8.06 12.59
N GLY A 288 10.59 8.78 12.06
CA GLY A 288 9.18 8.44 12.28
C GLY A 288 8.84 7.05 11.74
N ASN A 289 9.33 6.71 10.55
CA ASN A 289 9.15 5.38 9.97
C ASN A 289 9.78 4.29 10.86
N PHE A 290 10.98 4.51 11.40
CA PHE A 290 11.62 3.58 12.34
C PHE A 290 10.74 3.33 13.57
N VAL A 291 10.24 4.38 14.22
CA VAL A 291 9.35 4.27 15.39
C VAL A 291 8.10 3.46 15.04
N VAL A 292 7.43 3.79 13.94
CA VAL A 292 6.21 3.11 13.50
C VAL A 292 6.47 1.63 13.19
N MET A 293 7.56 1.31 12.50
CA MET A 293 7.90 -0.08 12.17
C MET A 293 8.20 -0.95 13.40
N HIS A 294 8.51 -0.36 14.54
CA HIS A 294 8.71 -1.07 15.81
C HIS A 294 7.44 -1.15 16.68
N LEU A 295 6.56 -0.16 16.59
CA LEU A 295 5.37 -0.07 17.43
C LEU A 295 4.09 -0.59 16.79
N ALA A 296 3.97 -0.49 15.46
CA ALA A 296 2.77 -0.93 14.76
C ALA A 296 2.62 -2.45 14.83
N PRO A 297 1.38 -2.98 14.89
CA PRO A 297 1.16 -4.42 14.96
C PRO A 297 1.50 -5.11 13.64
N GLU A 298 1.83 -6.39 13.70
CA GLU A 298 1.97 -7.22 12.50
C GLU A 298 0.60 -7.69 11.98
N ALA A 299 0.54 -8.02 10.69
CA ALA A 299 -0.64 -8.67 10.15
C ALA A 299 -0.71 -10.11 10.64
N SER A 300 -1.79 -10.44 11.36
CA SER A 300 -2.06 -11.81 11.78
C SER A 300 -2.92 -12.54 10.74
N TRP A 301 -2.58 -13.79 10.45
CA TRP A 301 -3.46 -14.70 9.71
C TRP A 301 -4.38 -15.46 10.68
N PRO A 302 -5.62 -15.78 10.28
CA PRO A 302 -6.50 -16.64 11.06
C PRO A 302 -5.87 -18.03 11.30
N PRO A 303 -6.22 -18.70 12.42
CA PRO A 303 -5.82 -20.07 12.69
C PRO A 303 -6.15 -20.97 11.49
N GLY A 304 -5.22 -21.83 11.10
CA GLY A 304 -5.38 -22.74 9.96
C GLY A 304 -4.88 -22.22 8.62
N VAL A 305 -4.71 -20.90 8.38
CA VAL A 305 -4.15 -20.42 7.10
C VAL A 305 -2.66 -20.72 7.00
N ASP A 306 -1.90 -20.41 8.05
CA ASP A 306 -0.46 -20.73 8.11
C ASP A 306 -0.20 -22.23 8.22
N GLU A 307 -1.03 -22.94 8.98
CA GLU A 307 -0.97 -24.40 9.10
C GLU A 307 -1.33 -25.08 7.77
N ALA A 308 -2.38 -24.65 7.08
CA ALA A 308 -2.79 -25.26 5.82
C ALA A 308 -1.88 -24.89 4.65
N SER A 309 -1.16 -23.76 4.72
CA SER A 309 -0.01 -23.50 3.86
C SER A 309 1.11 -24.53 4.09
N LYS A 310 1.35 -24.97 5.33
CA LYS A 310 2.44 -25.90 5.68
C LYS A 310 2.05 -27.39 5.57
N LEU A 311 0.80 -27.77 5.82
CA LEU A 311 0.34 -29.14 6.10
C LEU A 311 0.22 -30.10 4.90
N ARG A 312 0.63 -29.72 3.69
CA ARG A 312 0.76 -30.67 2.56
C ARG A 312 2.21 -31.04 2.21
N SER A 313 3.21 -30.56 2.94
CA SER A 313 4.62 -30.94 2.70
C SER A 313 4.98 -32.36 3.14
N SER A 314 4.15 -33.02 3.97
CA SER A 314 4.43 -34.35 4.53
C SER A 314 3.65 -35.51 3.89
N GLY A 315 2.97 -35.29 2.77
CA GLY A 315 2.01 -36.26 2.20
C GLY A 315 2.37 -36.91 0.87
N SER A 316 3.57 -36.69 0.31
CA SER A 316 3.98 -37.29 -0.98
C SER A 316 5.20 -38.21 -0.87
N ALA A 317 5.31 -38.93 0.23
CA ALA A 317 6.26 -40.03 0.38
C ALA A 317 5.55 -41.22 1.02
N SER A 318 4.73 -41.92 0.23
CA SER A 318 4.33 -43.30 0.48
C SER A 318 3.97 -43.95 -0.85
#